data_AF-A0A7L2SPW2-F1
#
_entry.id   AF-A0A7L2SPW2-F1
#
_cell.length_a   1.000
_cell.length_b   1.000
_cell.length_c   1.000
_cell.angle_alpha   90.00
_cell.angle_beta   90.00
_cell.angle_gamma   90.00
#
_symmetry.space_group_name_H-M   'P 1'
#
loop_
_entity.id
_entity.type
_entity.pdbx_description
1 polymer ?
#
loop_
_entity_poly.entity_id
_entity_poly.type
_entity_poly.pdbx_seq_one_letter_code
_entity_poly.pdbx_strand_id
1 'polypeptide(L)'
;ENSTTNFTLNDTSRGFLDWEGYVPDLCSSIPFTLIPVAGVCLGISLCGLVGNGVVIWFLGFHTKQSPFTVYILNLAVADFSLLLLFLLLLLAFLTLAAFC
;
A
#
# COMPACT_ATOMS: atom_id res chain seq x y z
N GLU A 1 43.48 -19.80 -14.83
CA GLU A 1 43.00 -18.40 -14.90
C GLU A 1 42.10 -18.36 -16.14
N ASN A 2 40.81 -18.04 -16.16
CA ASN A 2 39.87 -17.35 -15.30
C ASN A 2 38.47 -17.82 -15.76
N SER A 3 37.69 -18.51 -14.93
CA SER A 3 36.29 -18.84 -15.23
C SER A 3 35.52 -19.11 -13.94
N THR A 4 35.45 -18.08 -13.10
CA THR A 4 34.61 -18.08 -11.88
C THR A 4 33.63 -16.91 -11.88
N THR A 5 33.48 -16.18 -12.98
CA THR A 5 32.63 -14.97 -13.07
C THR A 5 31.24 -15.19 -13.66
N ASN A 6 30.88 -16.42 -14.09
CA ASN A 6 29.61 -16.69 -14.77
C ASN A 6 28.53 -17.37 -13.91
N PHE A 7 28.86 -17.82 -12.69
CA PHE A 7 27.90 -18.54 -11.85
C PHE A 7 27.06 -17.57 -10.99
N THR A 8 27.62 -16.42 -10.60
CA THR A 8 26.95 -15.44 -9.73
C THR A 8 26.01 -14.48 -10.47
N LEU A 9 26.19 -14.30 -11.79
CA LEU A 9 25.34 -13.41 -12.59
C LEU A 9 24.01 -14.09 -12.94
N ASN A 10 24.01 -15.42 -13.13
CA ASN A 10 22.84 -16.13 -13.65
C ASN A 10 21.74 -16.33 -12.61
N ASP A 11 22.06 -16.49 -11.32
CA ASP A 11 21.06 -16.54 -10.25
C ASP A 11 20.42 -15.18 -9.97
N THR A 12 21.21 -14.10 -10.07
CA THR A 12 20.70 -12.74 -9.89
C THR A 12 19.86 -12.27 -11.09
N SER A 13 20.25 -12.64 -12.31
CA SER A 13 19.46 -12.40 -13.52
C SER A 13 18.22 -13.27 -13.60
N ARG A 14 18.26 -14.53 -13.13
CA ARG A 14 17.08 -15.40 -13.15
C ARG A 14 15.96 -14.83 -12.29
N GLY A 15 16.28 -14.41 -11.06
CA GLY A 15 15.33 -13.69 -10.22
C GLY A 15 14.78 -12.43 -10.89
N PHE A 16 15.64 -11.61 -11.52
CA PHE A 16 15.24 -10.39 -12.24
C PHE A 16 14.31 -10.66 -13.45
N LEU A 17 14.61 -11.70 -14.24
CA LEU A 17 13.83 -12.09 -15.42
C LEU A 17 12.47 -12.71 -15.06
N ASP A 18 12.37 -13.38 -13.91
CA ASP A 18 11.09 -13.93 -13.42
C ASP A 18 10.10 -12.81 -13.03
N TRP A 19 10.59 -11.67 -12.51
CA TRP A 19 9.77 -10.48 -12.26
C TRP A 19 9.36 -9.76 -13.54
N GLU A 20 10.24 -9.68 -14.56
CA GLU A 20 9.90 -9.12 -15.87
C GLU A 20 8.84 -9.93 -16.64
N GLY A 21 8.68 -11.24 -16.37
CA GLY A 21 7.62 -12.06 -16.95
C GLY A 21 6.28 -11.95 -16.22
N TYR A 22 6.27 -11.70 -14.91
CA TYR A 22 5.04 -11.55 -14.12
C TYR A 22 4.30 -10.22 -14.40
N VAL A 23 5.04 -9.16 -14.69
CA VAL A 23 4.51 -7.81 -14.99
C VAL A 23 3.60 -7.79 -16.23
N PRO A 24 4.00 -8.32 -17.42
CA PRO A 24 3.18 -8.28 -18.64
C PRO A 24 1.93 -9.19 -18.57
N ASP A 25 1.97 -10.31 -17.86
CA ASP A 25 0.80 -11.17 -17.64
C ASP A 25 -0.26 -10.51 -16.74
N LEU A 26 0.20 -9.77 -15.72
CA LEU A 26 -0.67 -8.94 -14.88
C LEU A 26 -1.23 -7.75 -15.67
N CYS A 27 -0.44 -7.21 -16.60
CA CYS A 27 -0.74 -6.07 -17.46
C CYS A 27 -1.93 -6.27 -18.39
N SER A 28 -1.86 -7.35 -19.17
CA SER A 28 -2.92 -7.75 -20.10
C SER A 28 -4.21 -8.11 -19.35
N SER A 29 -4.05 -8.48 -18.07
CA SER A 29 -5.13 -8.86 -17.15
C SER A 29 -5.64 -7.71 -16.29
N ILE A 30 -5.26 -6.44 -16.49
CA ILE A 30 -5.87 -5.31 -15.74
C ILE A 30 -7.22 -4.99 -16.37
N PRO A 31 -8.36 -5.41 -15.79
CA PRO A 31 -9.65 -5.07 -16.36
C PRO A 31 -9.92 -3.57 -16.17
N PHE A 32 -10.54 -2.94 -17.19
CA PHE A 32 -11.05 -1.58 -17.14
C PHE A 32 -11.96 -1.29 -15.92
N THR A 33 -12.52 -2.34 -15.30
CA THR A 33 -13.34 -2.27 -14.08
C THR A 33 -12.54 -1.86 -12.84
N LEU A 34 -11.20 -1.96 -12.85
CA LEU A 34 -10.37 -1.57 -11.70
C LEU A 34 -10.19 -0.06 -11.56
N ILE A 35 -10.30 0.71 -12.65
CA ILE A 35 -10.18 2.18 -12.62
C ILE A 35 -11.27 2.83 -11.74
N PRO A 36 -12.57 2.55 -11.93
CA PRO A 36 -13.60 3.11 -11.06
C PRO A 36 -13.52 2.57 -9.63
N VAL A 37 -13.17 1.29 -9.45
CA VAL A 37 -12.98 0.68 -8.13
C VAL A 37 -11.84 1.37 -7.37
N ALA A 38 -10.71 1.62 -8.03
CA ALA A 38 -9.58 2.36 -7.49
C ALA A 38 -9.99 3.77 -7.04
N GLY A 39 -10.76 4.49 -7.86
CA GLY A 39 -11.27 5.83 -7.52
C GLY A 39 -12.19 5.82 -6.29
N VAL A 40 -13.13 4.89 -6.22
CA VAL A 40 -14.04 4.74 -5.07
C VAL A 40 -13.27 4.38 -3.80
N CYS A 41 -12.34 3.45 -3.90
CA CYS A 41 -11.46 3.04 -2.81
C CYS A 41 -10.58 4.18 -2.27
N LEU A 42 -10.01 5.01 -3.16
CA LEU A 42 -9.27 6.21 -2.77
C LEU A 42 -10.17 7.22 -2.04
N GLY A 43 -11.39 7.45 -2.54
CA GLY A 43 -12.35 8.34 -1.91
C GLY A 43 -12.76 7.89 -0.50
N ILE A 44 -13.07 6.59 -0.33
CA ILE A 44 -13.42 6.00 0.96
C ILE A 44 -12.22 6.07 1.92
N SER A 45 -11.01 5.77 1.44
CA SER A 45 -9.79 5.84 2.25
C SER A 45 -9.50 7.25 2.76
N LEU A 46 -9.59 8.27 1.88
CA LEU A 46 -9.42 9.67 2.27
C LEU A 46 -10.48 10.11 3.29
N CYS A 47 -11.75 9.75 3.06
CA CYS A 47 -12.82 10.06 3.99
C CYS A 47 -12.59 9.42 5.37
N GLY A 48 -12.17 8.15 5.41
CA GLY A 48 -11.83 7.44 6.64
C GLY A 48 -10.59 8.02 7.32
N LEU A 49 -9.58 8.45 6.56
CA LEU A 49 -8.36 9.07 7.08
C LEU A 49 -8.68 10.38 7.81
N VAL A 50 -9.53 11.22 7.21
CA VAL A 50 -9.99 12.48 7.82
C VAL A 50 -10.83 12.18 9.06
N GLY A 51 -11.75 11.21 9.00
CA GLY A 51 -12.57 10.82 10.16
C GLY A 51 -11.74 10.34 11.35
N ASN A 52 -10.82 9.40 11.11
CA ASN A 52 -9.95 8.85 12.15
C ASN A 52 -8.93 9.88 12.66
N GLY A 53 -8.41 10.75 11.78
CA GLY A 53 -7.50 11.83 12.13
C GLY A 53 -8.15 12.90 13.01
N VAL A 54 -9.43 13.23 12.78
CA VAL A 54 -10.19 14.16 13.62
C VAL A 54 -10.39 13.58 15.03
N VAL A 55 -10.64 12.28 15.15
CA VAL A 55 -10.74 11.62 16.47
C VAL A 55 -9.41 11.67 17.21
N ILE A 56 -8.29 11.41 16.54
CA ILE A 56 -6.94 11.54 17.11
C ILE A 56 -6.67 12.97 17.55
N TRP A 57 -6.99 13.96 16.70
CA TRP A 57 -6.79 15.37 17.02
C TRP A 57 -7.66 15.80 18.21
N PHE A 58 -8.92 15.40 18.24
CA PHE A 58 -9.86 15.73 19.30
C PHE A 58 -9.49 15.07 20.63
N LEU A 59 -9.16 13.78 20.65
CA LEU A 59 -8.69 13.07 21.85
C LEU A 59 -7.30 13.54 22.31
N GLY A 60 -6.42 13.92 21.38
CA GLY A 60 -5.09 14.44 21.67
C GLY A 60 -5.11 15.83 22.31
N PHE A 61 -6.02 16.71 21.87
CA PHE A 61 -6.15 18.06 22.43
C PHE A 61 -7.06 18.12 23.68
N HIS A 62 -8.02 17.20 23.84
CA HIS A 62 -9.09 17.33 24.84
C HIS A 62 -9.23 16.12 25.77
N THR A 63 -8.22 15.81 26.62
CA THR A 63 -8.47 15.23 27.97
C THR A 63 -7.21 14.82 28.74
N LYS A 64 -7.26 15.04 30.07
CA LYS A 64 -6.43 14.39 31.09
C LYS A 64 -6.46 12.87 30.91
N GLN A 65 -5.35 12.28 30.47
CA GLN A 65 -5.17 10.85 30.16
C GLN A 65 -5.97 9.91 31.09
N SER A 66 -7.11 9.44 30.60
CA SER A 66 -7.81 8.27 31.12
C SER A 66 -7.45 7.07 30.25
N PRO A 67 -7.29 5.85 30.81
CA PRO A 67 -6.99 4.64 30.03
C PRO A 67 -8.01 4.38 28.91
N PHE A 68 -9.22 4.94 29.03
CA PHE A 68 -10.27 4.84 28.01
C PHE A 68 -9.93 5.59 26.72
N THR A 69 -9.30 6.76 26.84
CA THR A 69 -8.85 7.59 25.71
C THR A 69 -7.75 6.89 24.91
N VAL A 70 -6.84 6.19 25.61
CA VAL A 70 -5.73 5.47 24.98
C VAL A 70 -6.22 4.30 24.13
N TYR A 71 -7.25 3.58 24.59
CA TYR A 71 -7.85 2.49 23.81
C TYR A 71 -8.46 2.99 22.51
N ILE A 72 -9.25 4.07 22.57
CA ILE A 72 -9.88 4.68 21.39
C ILE A 72 -8.82 5.25 20.44
N LEU A 73 -7.75 5.85 20.99
CA LEU A 73 -6.64 6.36 20.19
C LEU A 73 -5.89 5.23 19.47
N ASN A 74 -5.63 4.12 20.15
CA ASN A 74 -4.97 2.96 19.55
C ASN A 74 -5.81 2.32 18.44
N LEU A 75 -7.13 2.24 18.64
CA LEU A 75 -8.06 1.80 17.60
C LEU A 75 -8.00 2.75 16.40
N ALA A 76 -8.13 4.07 16.61
CA ALA A 76 -8.06 5.07 15.54
C ALA A 76 -6.71 5.05 14.79
N VAL A 77 -5.60 4.80 15.48
CA VAL A 77 -4.27 4.64 14.85
C VAL A 77 -4.20 3.36 14.00
N ALA A 78 -4.78 2.25 14.48
CA ALA A 78 -4.85 1.03 13.70
C ALA A 78 -5.68 1.23 12.42
N ASP A 79 -6.86 1.86 12.53
CA ASP A 79 -7.71 2.20 11.39
C ASP A 79 -7.00 3.15 10.40
N PHE A 80 -6.32 4.19 10.90
CA PHE A 80 -5.52 5.10 10.06
C PHE A 80 -4.41 4.35 9.33
N SER A 81 -3.69 3.46 10.01
CA SER A 81 -2.59 2.68 9.45
C SER A 81 -3.08 1.70 8.39
N LEU A 82 -4.22 1.05 8.62
CA LEU A 82 -4.85 0.15 7.65
C LEU A 82 -5.31 0.90 6.40
N LEU A 83 -5.97 2.06 6.56
CA LEU A 83 -6.40 2.89 5.43
C LEU A 83 -5.21 3.42 4.63
N LEU A 84 -4.13 3.81 5.31
CA LEU A 84 -2.87 4.23 4.69
C LEU A 84 -2.22 3.08 3.92
N LEU A 85 -2.14 1.88 4.51
CA LEU A 85 -1.60 0.69 3.85
C LEU A 85 -2.41 0.35 2.59
N PHE A 86 -3.74 0.41 2.69
CA PHE A 86 -4.63 0.17 1.57
C PHE A 86 -4.43 1.19 0.45
N LEU A 87 -4.26 2.48 0.79
CA LEU A 87 -3.94 3.54 -0.16
C LEU A 87 -2.58 3.31 -0.83
N LEU A 88 -1.56 2.90 -0.09
CA LEU A 88 -0.24 2.59 -0.62
C LEU A 88 -0.28 1.40 -1.59
N LEU A 89 -1.01 0.33 -1.24
CA LEU A 89 -1.20 -0.83 -2.09
C LEU A 89 -1.89 -0.45 -3.42
N LEU A 90 -2.93 0.38 -3.33
CA LEU A 90 -3.70 0.84 -4.48
C LEU A 90 -2.87 1.76 -5.39
N LEU A 91 -2.05 2.63 -4.79
CA LEU A 91 -1.09 3.46 -5.50
C LEU A 91 0.00 2.63 -6.18
N ALA A 92 0.54 1.61 -5.50
CA ALA A 92 1.53 0.69 -6.07
C ALA A 92 0.93 -0.09 -7.25
N PHE A 93 -0.31 -0.56 -7.13
CA PHE A 93 -1.04 -1.21 -8.22
C PHE A 93 -1.24 -0.26 -9.41
N LEU A 94 -1.69 0.97 -9.16
CA LEU A 94 -1.86 1.98 -10.21
C LEU A 94 -0.54 2.33 -10.90
N THR A 95 0.54 2.41 -10.12
CA THR A 95 1.89 2.69 -10.62
C THR A 95 2.36 1.55 -11.52
N LEU A 96 2.19 0.30 -11.06
CA LEU A 96 2.48 -0.89 -11.85
C LEU A 96 1.66 -0.94 -13.15
N ALA A 97 0.37 -0.61 -13.07
CA ALA A 97 -0.52 -0.49 -14.23
C ALA A 97 -0.09 0.61 -15.21
N ALA A 98 0.49 1.71 -14.72
CA ALA A 98 0.98 2.80 -15.56
C ALA A 98 2.31 2.47 -16.27
N PHE A 99 3.13 1.58 -15.70
CA PHE A 99 4.42 1.16 -16.24
C PHE A 99 4.34 0.04 -17.29
N CYS A 100 3.13 -0.33 -17.69
CA CYS A 100 2.79 -1.66 -18.17
C CYS A 100 2.69 -1.78 -19.73
#